data_AF-A0A2I1M9P5-F1
#
_entry.id   AF-A0A2I1M9P5-F1
#
_cell.length_a   1.000
_cell.length_b   1.000
_cell.length_c   1.000
_cell.angle_alpha   90.00
_cell.angle_beta   90.00
_cell.angle_gamma   90.00
#
_symmetry.space_group_name_H-M   'P 1'
#
loop_
_entity.id
_entity.type
_entity.pdbx_description
1 polymer ?
#
loop_
_entity_poly.entity_id
_entity_poly.type
_entity_poly.pdbx_seq_one_letter_code
_entity_poly.pdbx_strand_id
1 'polypeptide(L)' 'MENFFAVILMLASLIIVVGVTMQDPKTDGLGTLAGQETNVFGRSAHRTKNEMLDKVVIAGGVLLFLGSIIMLAVM' A
#
# COMPACT_ATOMS: atom_id res chain seq x y z
N MET A 1 -24.22 -14.62 0.80
CA MET A 1 -22.96 -14.47 0.04
C MET A 1 -22.45 -13.04 0.08
N GLU A 2 -23.33 -12.07 -0.10
CA GLU A 2 -22.98 -10.63 -0.09
C GLU A 2 -22.29 -10.15 1.20
N ASN A 3 -22.86 -10.42 2.38
CA ASN A 3 -22.23 -10.04 3.66
C ASN A 3 -20.84 -10.65 3.87
N PHE A 4 -20.58 -11.85 3.35
CA PHE A 4 -19.28 -12.50 3.46
C PHE A 4 -18.23 -11.81 2.58
N PHE A 5 -18.59 -11.48 1.34
CA PHE A 5 -17.72 -10.70 0.44
C PHE A 5 -17.47 -9.28 0.98
N ALA A 6 -18.49 -8.64 1.52
CA ALA A 6 -18.37 -7.32 2.13
C ALA A 6 -17.37 -7.32 3.30
N VAL A 7 -17.41 -8.33 4.17
CA VAL A 7 -16.46 -8.48 5.28
C VAL A 7 -15.03 -8.69 4.78
N ILE A 8 -14.83 -9.49 3.71
CA ILE A 8 -13.50 -9.69 3.12
C ILE A 8 -12.95 -8.39 2.55
N LEU A 9 -13.77 -7.62 1.82
CA LEU A 9 -13.36 -6.35 1.25
C LEU A 9 -13.05 -5.31 2.33
N MET A 10 -13.82 -5.29 3.42
CA MET A 10 -13.55 -4.46 4.57
C MET A 10 -12.17 -4.77 5.17
N LEU A 11 -11.85 -6.05 5.39
CA LEU A 11 -10.55 -6.46 5.92
C LEU A 11 -9.41 -6.16 4.96
N ALA A 12 -9.60 -6.39 3.65
CA ALA A 12 -8.61 -6.04 2.63
C ALA A 12 -8.30 -4.54 2.65
N SER A 13 -9.34 -3.69 2.77
CA SER A 13 -9.17 -2.24 2.87
C SER A 13 -8.38 -1.84 4.13
N LEU A 14 -8.67 -2.48 5.27
CA LEU A 14 -7.99 -2.20 6.53
C LEU A 14 -6.51 -2.53 6.44
N ILE A 15 -6.16 -3.67 5.84
CA ILE A 15 -4.78 -4.11 5.64
C ILE A 15 -4.02 -3.12 4.76
N ILE A 16 -4.64 -2.61 3.69
CA ILE A 16 -4.02 -1.61 2.82
C ILE A 16 -3.79 -0.30 3.57
N VAL A 17 -4.78 0.19 4.33
CA VAL A 17 -4.65 1.44 5.09
C VAL A 17 -3.51 1.35 6.10
N VAL A 18 -3.46 0.26 6.87
CA VAL A 18 -2.36 0.02 7.82
C VAL A 18 -1.03 -0.13 7.09
N GLY A 19 -1.01 -0.88 5.98
CA GLY A 19 0.17 -1.07 5.16
C GLY A 19 0.75 0.25 4.64
N VAL A 20 -0.07 1.12 4.05
CA VAL A 20 0.36 2.42 3.51
C VAL A 20 0.77 3.39 4.61
N THR A 21 0.04 3.43 5.73
CA THR A 21 0.39 4.34 6.84
C THR A 21 1.70 3.97 7.53
N MET A 22 2.11 2.70 7.47
CA MET A 22 3.41 2.24 7.97
C MET A 22 4.56 2.38 6.95
N GLN A 23 4.27 2.70 5.69
CA GLN A 23 5.29 2.93 4.67
C GLN A 23 5.97 4.27 4.89
N ASP A 24 7.30 4.26 4.86
CA ASP A 24 8.09 5.48 4.93
C ASP A 24 7.96 6.25 3.59
N PRO A 25 7.85 7.59 3.61
CA PRO A 25 7.65 8.38 2.40
C PRO A 25 8.80 8.15 1.40
N LYS A 26 8.43 7.97 0.12
CA LYS A 26 9.40 7.71 -0.97
C LYS A 26 10.26 8.95 -1.30
N THR A 27 9.91 10.13 -0.78
CA THR A 27 10.60 11.42 -0.91
C THR A 27 10.82 12.01 0.49
N ASP A 28 12.02 12.49 0.76
CA ASP A 28 12.37 13.21 2.00
C ASP A 28 11.77 14.64 1.97
N GLY A 29 10.45 14.74 1.91
CA GLY A 29 9.70 16.00 2.03
C GLY A 29 10.15 17.15 1.12
N LEU A 30 9.88 18.39 1.57
CA LEU A 30 10.20 19.66 0.88
C LEU A 30 11.70 19.82 0.54
N GLY A 31 12.59 18.98 1.10
CA GLY A 31 14.02 18.98 0.81
C GLY A 31 14.38 18.56 -0.62
N THR A 32 13.54 17.76 -1.27
CA THR A 32 13.77 17.36 -2.69
C THR A 32 13.30 18.44 -3.68
N LEU A 33 12.49 19.41 -3.26
CA LEU A 33 12.10 20.56 -4.08
C LEU A 33 13.27 21.54 -4.30
N ALA A 34 14.26 21.52 -3.39
CA ALA A 34 15.43 22.40 -3.39
C ALA A 34 16.65 21.82 -4.15
N GLY A 35 16.51 20.66 -4.81
CA GLY A 35 17.57 20.09 -5.64
C GLY A 35 18.82 19.63 -4.88
N GLN A 36 18.73 19.35 -3.58
CA GLN A 36 19.84 18.75 -2.85
C GLN A 36 19.98 17.26 -3.20
N GLU A 37 21.22 16.85 -3.50
CA GLU A 37 21.60 15.48 -3.80
C GLU A 37 21.04 14.52 -2.74
N THR A 38 20.15 13.63 -3.18
CA THR A 38 19.63 12.54 -2.35
C THR A 38 20.81 11.69 -1.90
N ASN A 39 21.13 11.71 -0.60
CA ASN A 39 22.14 10.84 -0.02
C ASN A 39 21.69 9.37 -0.15
N VAL A 40 22.17 8.69 -1.20
CA VAL A 40 21.82 7.30 -1.54
C VAL A 40 22.37 6.30 -0.51
N PHE A 41 23.33 6.71 0.33
CA PHE A 41 24.10 5.80 1.18
C PHE A 41 23.39 5.40 2.48
N GLY A 42 22.44 6.22 2.98
CA GLY A 42 21.65 5.93 4.20
C GLY A 42 20.32 5.21 3.94
N ARG A 43 19.90 5.09 2.67
CA ARG A 43 18.56 4.61 2.27
C ARG A 43 18.40 3.08 2.32
N SER A 44 19.49 2.34 2.53
CA SER A 44 19.54 0.88 2.43
C SER A 44 18.88 0.14 3.60
N ALA A 45 18.93 0.66 4.83
CA ALA A 45 18.41 -0.04 6.01
C ALA A 45 16.87 -0.11 6.06
N HIS A 46 16.18 0.92 5.57
CA HIS A 46 14.71 0.97 5.53
C HIS A 46 14.12 0.45 4.21
N ARG A 47 14.95 0.21 3.19
CA ARG A 47 14.51 -0.24 1.86
C ARG A 47 13.79 -1.58 1.92
N THR A 48 14.29 -2.51 2.73
CA THR A 48 13.73 -3.87 2.87
C THR A 48 12.35 -3.88 3.50
N LYS A 49 12.12 -3.10 4.57
CA LYS A 49 10.80 -2.94 5.19
C LYS A 49 9.81 -2.32 4.21
N ASN A 50 10.18 -1.19 3.60
CA ASN A 50 9.27 -0.47 2.71
C ASN A 50 8.95 -1.30 1.45
N GLU A 51 9.92 -2.03 0.91
CA GLU A 51 9.72 -2.92 -0.25
C GLU A 51 8.79 -4.10 0.07
N MET A 52 8.86 -4.66 1.28
CA MET A 52 7.93 -5.69 1.73
C MET A 52 6.51 -5.13 1.88
N LEU A 53 6.36 -3.96 2.52
CA LEU A 53 5.07 -3.30 2.66
C LEU A 53 4.48 -2.88 1.30
N ASP A 54 5.31 -2.47 0.33
CA ASP A 54 4.89 -2.12 -1.03
C ASP A 54 4.29 -3.34 -1.73
N LYS A 55 4.93 -4.51 -1.63
CA LYS A 55 4.39 -5.78 -2.17
C LYS A 55 3.06 -6.15 -1.55
N VAL A 56 2.92 -6.01 -0.22
CA VAL A 56 1.67 -6.30 0.51
C VAL A 56 0.56 -5.35 0.08
N VAL A 57 0.85 -4.06 -0.04
CA VAL A 57 -0.12 -3.05 -0.47
C VAL A 57 -0.54 -3.25 -1.93
N ILE A 58 0.40 -3.59 -2.82
CA ILE A 58 0.09 -3.91 -4.23
C ILE A 58 -0.81 -5.14 -4.32
N ALA A 59 -0.45 -6.22 -3.63
CA ALA A 59 -1.25 -7.44 -3.61
C ALA A 59 -2.66 -7.19 -3.02
N GLY A 60 -2.74 -6.45 -1.91
CA GLY A 60 -4.00 -6.04 -1.30
C GLY A 60 -4.84 -5.18 -2.23
N GLY A 61 -4.23 -4.20 -2.91
CA GLY A 61 -4.90 -3.32 -3.88
C GLY A 61 -5.49 -4.08 -5.07
N VAL A 62 -4.73 -5.03 -5.64
CA VAL A 62 -5.22 -5.90 -6.70
C VAL A 62 -6.40 -6.76 -6.21
N LEU A 63 -6.30 -7.32 -5.01
CA LEU A 63 -7.37 -8.13 -4.41
C LEU A 63 -8.63 -7.30 -4.16
N LEU A 64 -8.49 -6.09 -3.61
CA LEU A 64 -9.62 -5.19 -3.36
C LEU A 64 -10.28 -4.78 -4.68
N PHE A 65 -9.49 -4.42 -5.69
CA PHE A 65 -10.00 -4.03 -7.01
C PHE A 65 -10.78 -5.17 -7.69
N LEU A 66 -10.17 -6.36 -7.79
CA LEU A 66 -10.83 -7.53 -8.38
C LEU A 66 -12.04 -7.98 -7.56
N GLY A 67 -11.89 -7.99 -6.23
CA GLY A 67 -12.98 -8.35 -5.32
C GLY A 67 -14.16 -7.40 -5.42
N SER A 68 -13.92 -6.10 -5.64
CA SER A 68 -14.98 -5.11 -5.86
C SER A 68 -15.73 -5.37 -7.17
N ILE A 69 -15.03 -5.75 -8.24
CA ILE A 69 -15.65 -6.09 -9.53
C ILE A 69 -16.51 -7.36 -9.38
N ILE A 70 -15.99 -8.38 -8.69
CA ILE A 70 -16.72 -9.63 -8.44
C ILE A 70 -17.96 -9.34 -7.60
N MET A 71 -17.84 -8.51 -6.55
CA MET A 71 -19.00 -8.13 -5.73
C MET A 71 -20.06 -7.43 -6.55
N LEU A 72 -19.68 -6.47 -7.42
CA LEU A 72 -20.60 -5.78 -8.32
C LEU A 72 -21.31 -6.74 -9.29
N ALA A 73 -20.60 -7.77 -9.79
CA ALA A 73 -21.16 -8.73 -10.73
C ALA A 73 -22.06 -9.80 -10.08
N VAL A 74 -21.90 -10.03 -8.77
CA VAL A 74 -22.65 -11.03 -8.00
C VAL A 74 -23.85 -10.43 -7.27
N MET A 75 -23.84 -9.11 -7.04
CA MET A 75 -24.96 -8.33 -6.53
C MET A 75 -26.08 -8.21 -7.57
#